data_AF-A0A3C1HZJ1-F1
#
_entry.id   AF-A0A3C1HZJ1-F1
#
_cell.length_a   1.000
_cell.length_b   1.000
_cell.length_c   1.000
_cell.angle_alpha   90.00
_cell.angle_beta   90.00
_cell.angle_gamma   90.00
#
_symmetry.space_group_name_H-M   'P 1'
#
loop_
_entity.id
_entity.type
_entity.pdbx_description
1 polymer ?
#
loop_
_entity_poly.entity_id
_entity_poly.type
_entity_poly.pdbx_seq_one_letter_code
_entity_poly.pdbx_strand_id
1 'polypeptide(L)'
;MNTHLHVTAWVLAFILFFVTLVLHKQGKDKAAKIVQMILRLDYLIILISGGLLIKNYFNGSPMMVEAIIKGLAGIWVIAAMEMTLGKTKDGDSATAGWIQLVIAFAITIALGFFRLPGGFM
;
A
#
# COMPACT_ATOMS: atom_id res chain seq x y z
N MET A 1 -3.36 -18.17 -6.87
CA MET A 1 -3.94 -16.82 -7.07
C MET A 1 -2.92 -15.97 -7.80
N ASN A 2 -3.33 -15.27 -8.86
CA ASN A 2 -2.41 -14.62 -9.79
C ASN A 2 -1.76 -13.38 -9.16
N THR A 3 -0.43 -13.29 -9.20
CA THR A 3 0.35 -12.09 -8.85
C THR A 3 -0.16 -10.83 -9.54
N HIS A 4 -0.70 -10.98 -10.75
CA HIS A 4 -1.38 -9.92 -11.50
C HIS A 4 -2.49 -9.22 -10.69
N LEU A 5 -3.33 -9.95 -9.94
CA LEU A 5 -4.40 -9.33 -9.16
C LEU A 5 -3.84 -8.45 -8.04
N HIS A 6 -2.78 -8.91 -7.37
CA HIS A 6 -2.13 -8.14 -6.30
C HIS A 6 -1.45 -6.88 -6.85
N VAL A 7 -0.77 -6.97 -7.98
CA VAL A 7 -0.11 -5.81 -8.62
C VAL A 7 -1.15 -4.81 -9.12
N THR A 8 -2.22 -5.27 -9.77
CA THR A 8 -3.30 -4.39 -10.25
C THR A 8 -3.99 -3.67 -9.08
N ALA A 9 -4.24 -4.36 -7.96
CA ALA A 9 -4.80 -3.74 -6.76
C ALA A 9 -3.89 -2.64 -6.20
N TRP A 10 -2.57 -2.87 -6.14
CA TRP A 10 -1.62 -1.82 -5.75
C TRP A 10 -1.66 -0.60 -6.66
N VAL A 11 -1.67 -0.81 -7.98
CA VAL A 11 -1.77 0.29 -8.96
C VAL A 11 -3.07 1.07 -8.76
N LEU A 12 -4.19 0.37 -8.58
CA LEU A 12 -5.49 0.97 -8.33
C LEU A 12 -5.50 1.78 -7.02
N ALA A 13 -4.93 1.25 -5.94
CA ALA A 13 -4.83 1.95 -4.66
C ALA A 13 -4.06 3.26 -4.78
N PHE A 14 -2.92 3.27 -5.50
CA PHE A 14 -2.18 4.51 -5.73
C PHE A 14 -3.00 5.53 -6.54
N ILE A 15 -3.69 5.09 -7.60
CA ILE A 15 -4.56 5.97 -8.39
C ILE A 15 -5.65 6.58 -7.50
N LEU A 16 -6.38 5.74 -6.76
CA LEU A 16 -7.45 6.18 -5.86
C LEU A 16 -6.92 7.11 -4.74
N PHE A 17 -5.72 6.85 -4.21
CA PHE A 17 -5.05 7.71 -3.24
C PHE A 17 -4.79 9.11 -3.81
N PHE A 18 -4.18 9.22 -5.00
CA PHE A 18 -3.94 10.52 -5.64
C PHE A 18 -5.24 11.24 -6.00
N VAL A 19 -6.25 10.53 -6.50
CA VAL A 19 -7.57 11.10 -6.78
C VAL A 19 -8.20 11.66 -5.50
N THR A 20 -8.14 10.91 -4.40
CA THR A 20 -8.68 11.34 -3.10
C THR A 20 -7.96 12.59 -2.59
N LEU A 21 -6.61 12.63 -2.71
CA LEU A 21 -5.81 13.80 -2.35
C LEU A 21 -6.21 15.05 -3.15
N VAL A 22 -6.38 14.91 -4.47
CA VAL A 22 -6.79 16.03 -5.32
C VAL A 22 -8.20 16.49 -4.97
N LEU A 23 -9.13 15.57 -4.69
CA LEU A 23 -10.50 15.91 -4.29
C LEU A 23 -10.54 16.65 -2.95
N HIS A 24 -9.74 16.24 -1.97
CA HIS A 24 -9.60 16.98 -0.71
C HIS A 24 -9.03 18.38 -0.93
N LYS A 25 -7.99 18.52 -1.76
CA LYS A 25 -7.41 19.84 -2.09
C LYS A 25 -8.38 20.76 -2.85
N GLN A 26 -9.33 20.19 -3.60
CA GLN A 26 -10.39 20.94 -4.29
C GLN A 26 -11.59 21.29 -3.39
N GLY A 27 -11.56 20.92 -2.10
CA GLY A 27 -12.69 21.13 -1.18
C GLY A 27 -13.92 20.26 -1.49
N LYS A 28 -13.76 19.20 -2.28
CA LYS A 28 -14.86 18.29 -2.65
C LYS A 28 -14.99 17.15 -1.64
N ASP A 29 -15.24 17.48 -0.38
CA ASP A 29 -15.17 16.53 0.74
C ASP A 29 -16.08 15.31 0.59
N LYS A 30 -17.28 15.49 0.02
CA LYS A 30 -18.21 14.37 -0.24
C LYS A 30 -17.62 13.38 -1.24
N ALA A 31 -17.08 13.88 -2.35
CA ALA A 31 -16.47 13.03 -3.37
C ALA A 31 -15.20 12.37 -2.84
N ALA A 32 -14.35 13.13 -2.13
CA ALA A 32 -13.13 12.59 -1.51
C ALA A 32 -13.47 11.44 -0.54
N LYS A 33 -14.48 11.62 0.31
CA LYS A 33 -14.92 10.56 1.25
C LYS A 33 -15.40 9.29 0.54
N ILE A 34 -16.11 9.42 -0.58
CA ILE A 34 -16.56 8.27 -1.37
C ILE A 34 -15.35 7.51 -1.94
N VAL A 35 -14.41 8.22 -2.57
CA VAL A 35 -13.20 7.60 -3.15
C VAL A 35 -12.33 6.99 -2.05
N GLN A 36 -12.22 7.64 -0.88
CA GLN A 36 -11.51 7.08 0.29
C GLN A 36 -12.15 5.80 0.80
N MET A 37 -13.49 5.71 0.80
CA MET A 37 -14.19 4.48 1.19
C MET A 37 -13.92 3.33 0.19
N ILE A 38 -13.83 3.64 -1.11
CA ILE A 38 -13.47 2.65 -2.13
C ILE A 38 -12.01 2.21 -1.94
N LEU A 39 -11.09 3.14 -1.71
CA LEU A 39 -9.69 2.88 -1.44
C LEU A 39 -9.52 1.95 -0.22
N ARG A 40 -10.33 2.12 0.84
CA ARG A 40 -10.34 1.22 1.99
C ARG A 40 -10.79 -0.21 1.66
N LEU A 41 -11.71 -0.39 0.72
CA LEU A 41 -12.08 -1.73 0.23
C LEU A 41 -10.96 -2.36 -0.61
N ASP A 42 -10.28 -1.54 -1.42
CA ASP A 42 -9.15 -1.99 -2.24
C ASP A 42 -7.95 -2.44 -1.36
N TYR A 43 -7.71 -1.77 -0.23
CA TYR A 43 -6.74 -2.23 0.77
C TYR A 43 -7.02 -3.65 1.27
N LEU A 44 -8.30 -4.01 1.44
CA LEU A 44 -8.68 -5.37 1.84
C LEU A 44 -8.29 -6.40 0.78
N ILE A 45 -8.46 -6.06 -0.50
CA ILE A 45 -8.04 -6.89 -1.63
C ILE A 45 -6.52 -7.06 -1.63
N ILE A 46 -5.77 -5.97 -1.38
CA ILE A 46 -4.30 -6.01 -1.28
C ILE A 46 -3.85 -6.90 -0.12
N LEU A 47 -4.47 -6.79 1.06
CA LEU A 47 -4.11 -7.58 2.24
C LEU A 47 -4.42 -9.07 2.05
N ILE A 48 -5.60 -9.41 1.54
CA ILE A 48 -5.99 -10.80 1.29
C ILE A 48 -5.08 -11.40 0.22
N SER A 49 -4.83 -10.66 -0.87
CA SER A 49 -3.97 -11.13 -1.96
C SER A 49 -2.51 -11.26 -1.57
N GLY A 50 -1.98 -10.32 -0.78
CA GLY A 50 -0.63 -10.40 -0.22
C GLY A 50 -0.48 -11.56 0.77
N GLY A 51 -1.43 -11.73 1.69
CA GLY A 51 -1.41 -12.82 2.66
C GLY A 51 -1.44 -14.20 2.01
N LEU A 52 -2.24 -14.36 0.95
CA LEU A 52 -2.28 -15.60 0.15
C LEU A 52 -0.97 -15.86 -0.61
N LEU A 53 -0.27 -14.82 -1.06
CA LEU A 53 1.06 -14.97 -1.65
C LEU A 53 2.08 -15.41 -0.61
N ILE A 54 2.04 -14.85 0.61
CA ILE A 54 2.95 -15.22 1.71
C ILE A 54 2.67 -16.66 2.18
N LYS A 55 1.41 -17.11 2.20
CA LYS A 55 1.02 -18.48 2.59
C LYS A 55 1.82 -19.56 1.86
N ASN A 56 2.15 -19.33 0.59
CA ASN A 56 2.94 -20.28 -0.21
C ASN A 56 4.38 -20.47 0.30
N TYR A 57 4.91 -19.53 1.09
CA TYR A 57 6.25 -19.57 1.65
C TYR A 57 6.32 -20.19 3.05
N PHE A 58 5.17 -20.43 3.71
CA PHE A 58 5.12 -20.99 5.07
C PHE A 58 5.52 -22.48 5.17
N ASN A 59 5.77 -23.17 4.06
CA ASN A 59 6.22 -24.58 4.02
C ASN A 59 7.73 -24.76 4.30
N GLY A 60 8.33 -23.92 5.15
CA GLY A 60 9.75 -24.03 5.53
C GLY A 60 10.73 -23.46 4.50
N SER A 61 10.29 -22.55 3.64
CA SER A 61 11.19 -21.82 2.73
C SER A 61 12.14 -20.91 3.53
N PRO A 62 13.44 -20.85 3.19
CA PRO A 62 14.38 -19.87 3.77
C PRO A 62 13.91 -18.42 3.62
N MET A 63 13.03 -18.15 2.65
CA MET A 63 12.50 -16.83 2.31
C MET A 63 11.23 -16.46 3.11
N MET A 64 10.79 -17.30 4.06
CA MET A 64 9.61 -17.05 4.88
C MET A 64 9.71 -15.74 5.68
N VAL A 65 10.86 -15.48 6.30
CA VAL A 65 11.09 -14.26 7.09
C VAL A 65 11.01 -13.02 6.20
N GLU A 66 11.60 -13.06 5.01
CA GLU A 66 11.62 -11.95 4.06
C GLU A 66 10.23 -11.66 3.48
N ALA A 67 9.45 -12.71 3.21
CA ALA A 67 8.06 -12.59 2.76
C ALA A 67 7.18 -11.92 3.84
N ILE A 68 7.38 -12.26 5.12
CA ILE A 68 6.67 -11.62 6.25
C ILE A 68 7.08 -10.14 6.37
N ILE A 69 8.38 -9.83 6.32
CA ILE A 69 8.85 -8.43 6.39
C ILE A 69 8.29 -7.61 5.22
N LYS A 70 8.25 -8.17 4.00
CA LYS A 70 7.64 -7.51 2.84
C LYS A 70 6.13 -7.29 3.03
N GLY A 71 5.42 -8.25 3.63
CA GLY A 71 4.01 -8.09 4.01
C GLY A 71 3.80 -6.96 5.00
N LEU A 72 4.63 -6.86 6.04
CA LEU A 72 4.60 -5.78 7.02
C LEU A 72 4.90 -4.41 6.40
N ALA A 73 5.86 -4.36 5.46
CA ALA A 73 6.15 -3.14 4.70
C ALA A 73 4.93 -2.70 3.87
N GLY A 74 4.22 -3.64 3.24
CA GLY A 74 2.97 -3.34 2.52
C GLY A 74 1.88 -2.76 3.43
N ILE A 75 1.70 -3.33 4.63
CA ILE A 75 0.78 -2.79 5.63
C ILE A 75 1.17 -1.38 6.05
N TRP A 76 2.48 -1.13 6.21
CA TRP A 76 2.97 0.21 6.53
C TRP A 76 2.65 1.22 5.41
N VAL A 77 2.82 0.85 4.13
CA VAL A 77 2.42 1.73 3.01
C VAL A 77 0.93 2.09 3.08
N ILE A 78 0.05 1.12 3.38
CA ILE A 78 -1.38 1.38 3.57
C ILE A 78 -1.63 2.36 4.73
N ALA A 79 -0.97 2.15 5.87
CA ALA A 79 -1.10 3.04 7.01
C ALA A 79 -0.61 4.46 6.69
N ALA A 80 0.49 4.59 5.97
CA ALA A 80 1.04 5.89 5.55
C ALA A 80 0.10 6.62 4.57
N MET A 81 -0.54 5.91 3.65
CA MET A 81 -1.57 6.47 2.78
C MET A 81 -2.76 7.00 3.59
N GLU A 82 -3.28 6.21 4.53
CA GLU A 82 -4.42 6.62 5.35
C GLU A 82 -4.09 7.83 6.24
N MET A 83 -2.90 7.87 6.84
CA MET A 83 -2.42 9.02 7.62
C MET A 83 -2.30 10.28 6.77
N THR A 84 -1.80 10.16 5.54
CA THR A 84 -1.66 11.29 4.62
C THR A 84 -3.02 11.86 4.23
N LEU A 85 -3.99 11.00 3.90
CA LEU A 85 -5.36 11.41 3.60
C LEU A 85 -6.07 12.02 4.80
N GLY A 86 -5.92 11.43 5.99
CA GLY A 86 -6.50 11.95 7.23
C GLY A 86 -6.04 13.37 7.54
N LYS A 87 -4.72 13.62 7.50
CA LYS A 87 -4.18 14.98 7.71
C LYS A 87 -4.60 15.96 6.63
N THR A 88 -4.63 15.52 5.36
CA THR A 88 -5.06 16.37 4.25
C THR A 88 -6.53 16.76 4.39
N LYS A 89 -7.38 15.86 4.88
CA LYS A 89 -8.79 16.13 5.17
C LYS A 89 -8.94 17.15 6.30
N ASP A 90 -8.13 17.05 7.35
CA ASP A 90 -8.21 17.95 8.51
C ASP A 90 -7.56 19.32 8.23
N GLY A 91 -7.01 19.55 7.03
CA GLY A 91 -6.32 20.78 6.65
C GLY A 91 -4.91 20.91 7.26
N ASP A 92 -4.45 19.87 7.95
CA ASP A 92 -3.18 19.82 8.64
C ASP A 92 -2.01 19.46 7.71
N SER A 93 -0.80 19.74 8.17
CA SER A 93 0.43 19.35 7.47
C SER A 93 0.53 17.84 7.32
N ALA A 94 0.30 17.36 6.09
CA ALA A 94 0.44 15.96 5.70
C ALA A 94 1.92 15.52 5.53
N THR A 95 2.90 16.39 5.80
CA THR A 95 4.33 16.14 5.58
C THR A 95 4.82 14.85 6.24
N ALA A 96 4.38 14.57 7.46
CA ALA A 96 4.75 13.33 8.15
C ALA A 96 4.22 12.07 7.43
N GLY A 97 3.00 12.12 6.89
CA GLY A 97 2.41 11.03 6.12
C GLY A 97 3.14 10.81 4.80
N TRP A 98 3.49 11.89 4.10
CA TRP A 98 4.30 11.82 2.87
C TRP A 98 5.69 11.24 3.11
N ILE A 99 6.38 11.67 4.17
CA ILE A 99 7.69 11.11 4.55
C ILE A 99 7.56 9.61 4.81
N GLN A 100 6.56 9.19 5.59
CA GLN A 100 6.32 7.77 5.85
C GLN A 100 5.99 6.98 4.59
N LEU A 101 5.20 7.55 3.68
CA LEU A 101 4.82 6.90 2.42
C LEU A 101 6.05 6.68 1.54
N VAL A 102 6.90 7.70 1.39
CA VAL A 102 8.15 7.60 0.62
C VAL A 102 9.10 6.58 1.25
N ILE A 103 9.27 6.61 2.57
CA ILE A 103 10.13 5.65 3.29
C ILE A 103 9.59 4.22 3.14
N ALA A 104 8.30 4.00 3.42
CA ALA A 104 7.68 2.68 3.33
C ALA A 104 7.75 2.14 1.89
N PHE A 105 7.50 2.98 0.88
CA PHE A 105 7.59 2.59 -0.52
C PHE A 105 9.03 2.23 -0.92
N ALA A 106 10.01 3.04 -0.53
CA ALA A 106 11.42 2.75 -0.75
C ALA A 106 11.86 1.44 -0.10
N ILE A 107 11.43 1.16 1.13
CA ILE A 107 11.68 -0.12 1.83
C ILE A 107 11.01 -1.27 1.08
N THR A 108 9.77 -1.10 0.62
CA THR A 108 9.03 -2.16 -0.08
C THR A 108 9.72 -2.53 -1.41
N ILE A 109 10.26 -1.55 -2.14
CA ILE A 109 11.07 -1.77 -3.34
C ILE A 109 12.42 -2.38 -2.98
N ALA A 110 13.15 -1.83 -2.01
CA ALA A 110 14.47 -2.33 -1.62
C ALA A 110 14.40 -3.79 -1.11
N LEU A 111 13.43 -4.14 -0.27
CA LEU A 111 13.25 -5.52 0.16
C LEU A 111 12.75 -6.42 -0.97
N GLY A 112 11.87 -5.88 -1.84
CA GLY A 112 11.32 -6.61 -2.97
C GLY A 112 12.31 -6.92 -4.10
N PHE A 113 13.25 -6.01 -4.39
CA PHE A 113 14.17 -6.09 -5.52
C PHE A 113 15.62 -6.40 -5.12
N PHE A 114 16.09 -5.94 -3.96
CA PHE A 114 17.51 -6.06 -3.57
C PHE A 114 17.80 -7.26 -2.67
N ARG A 115 16.78 -7.84 -2.01
CA ARG A 115 16.98 -8.90 -1.00
C ARG A 115 16.28 -10.21 -1.32
N LEU A 116 15.14 -10.17 -2.02
CA LEU A 116 14.42 -11.36 -2.49
C LEU A 116 14.84 -11.73 -3.95
N PRO A 117 15.29 -12.97 -4.24
CA PRO A 117 15.69 -13.44 -5.58
C PRO A 117 14.55 -13.54 -6.64
N GLY A 118 13.44 -12.84 -6.45
CA GLY A 118 12.33 -12.75 -7.41
C GLY A 118 12.31 -11.45 -8.23
N GLY A 119 13.32 -10.58 -8.09
CA GLY A 119 13.49 -9.37 -8.90
C GLY A 119 14.22 -9.60 -10.23
N PHE A 120 14.93 -10.73 -10.37
CA PHE A 120 15.76 -11.10 -11.53
C PHE A 120 15.67 -12.60 -11.86
N MET A 121 14.47 -13.19 -11.85
CA MET A 121 14.23 -14.45 -12.57
C MET A 121 13.00 -14.31 -13.46
#